data_AF-A0AA88EZC9-F1
#
_entry.id   AF-A0AA88EZC9-F1
#
_cell.length_a   1.000
_cell.length_b   1.000
_cell.length_c   1.000
_cell.angle_alpha   90.00
_cell.angle_beta   90.00
_cell.angle_gamma   90.00
#
_symmetry.space_group_name_H-M   'P 1'
#
loop_
_entity.id
_entity.type
_entity.pdbx_description
1 polymer ?
#
loop_
_entity_poly.entity_id
_entity_poly.type
_entity_poly.pdbx_seq_one_letter_code
_entity_poly.pdbx_strand_id
1 'polypeptide(L)'
;MARPALLLWHGGKVMTVAEISRALGVTPSAVYARRRGDTVPTNAELSAERTAYLKDRHPNATYFEFEGKRMSLLAWSRHLGINYSTMRWSLHHGKTFEQIVGRRARSGAVSGATLCG
;
A
#
# COMPACT_ATOMS: atom_id res chain seq x y z
N MET A 1 35.59 21.69 -12.17
CA MET A 1 34.32 22.40 -12.42
C MET A 1 33.41 22.20 -11.21
N ALA A 2 33.17 23.25 -10.42
CA ALA A 2 32.22 23.17 -9.30
C ALA A 2 30.79 23.14 -9.88
N ARG A 3 30.06 22.04 -9.71
CA ARG A 3 28.63 21.97 -10.07
C ARG A 3 27.88 22.83 -9.05
N PRO A 4 27.00 23.76 -9.48
CA PRO A 4 26.25 24.60 -8.55
C PRO A 4 25.47 23.71 -7.57
N ALA A 5 25.48 24.12 -6.29
CA ALA A 5 24.84 23.38 -5.21
C ALA A 5 23.31 23.42 -5.39
N LEU A 6 22.75 22.34 -5.95
CA LEU A 6 21.31 22.17 -6.06
C LEU A 6 20.74 21.89 -4.66
N LEU A 7 19.81 22.74 -4.22
CA LEU A 7 19.07 22.60 -2.97
C LEU A 7 17.83 21.73 -3.19
N LEU A 8 17.66 20.71 -2.36
CA LEU A 8 16.58 19.74 -2.42
C LEU A 8 15.99 19.50 -1.03
N TRP A 9 14.70 19.18 -0.97
CA TRP A 9 14.04 18.78 0.27
C TRP A 9 14.36 17.32 0.61
N HIS A 10 14.84 17.08 1.82
CA HIS A 10 15.18 15.75 2.33
C HIS A 10 14.85 15.64 3.83
N GLY A 11 14.01 14.69 4.22
CA GLY A 11 13.70 14.42 5.62
C GLY A 11 13.15 15.64 6.39
N GLY A 12 12.38 16.51 5.72
CA GLY A 12 11.83 17.74 6.31
C GLY A 12 12.80 18.94 6.36
N LYS A 13 13.97 18.85 5.73
CA LYS A 13 14.95 19.96 5.65
C LYS A 13 15.39 20.21 4.22
N VAL A 14 15.77 21.44 3.91
CA VAL A 14 16.42 21.78 2.63
C VAL A 14 17.91 21.52 2.77
N MET A 15 18.46 20.66 1.91
CA MET A 15 19.86 20.26 1.91
C MET A 15 20.40 20.21 0.48
N THR A 16 21.72 20.31 0.33
CA THR A 16 22.39 20.13 -0.96
C THR A 16 22.47 18.66 -1.34
N VAL A 17 22.59 18.37 -2.65
CA VAL A 17 22.83 17.00 -3.15
C VAL A 17 24.03 16.32 -2.46
N ALA A 18 25.09 17.07 -2.14
CA ALA A 18 26.27 16.54 -1.46
C ALA A 18 26.00 16.13 -0.01
N GLU A 19 25.19 16.92 0.70
CA GLU A 19 24.77 16.59 2.07
C GLU A 19 23.81 15.41 2.10
N ILE A 20 22.86 15.34 1.15
CA ILE A 20 21.93 14.20 1.01
C ILE A 20 22.69 12.91 0.69
N SER A 21 23.68 13.00 -0.20
CA SER A 21 24.57 11.88 -0.54
C SER A 21 25.29 11.34 0.70
N ARG A 22 25.82 12.23 1.55
CA ARG A 22 26.47 11.85 2.82
C ARG A 22 25.48 11.29 3.83
N ALA A 23 24.32 11.91 3.99
CA ALA A 23 23.29 11.49 4.95
C ALA A 23 22.73 10.09 4.64
N LEU A 24 22.55 9.77 3.36
CA LEU A 24 22.02 8.48 2.90
C LEU A 24 23.11 7.44 2.60
N GLY A 25 24.40 7.81 2.62
CA GLY A 25 25.50 6.94 2.24
C GLY A 25 25.43 6.48 0.78
N VAL A 26 24.89 7.31 -0.12
CA VAL A 26 24.69 6.97 -1.54
C VAL A 26 25.39 7.95 -2.47
N THR A 27 25.65 7.54 -3.70
CA THR A 27 26.29 8.42 -4.68
C THR A 27 25.40 9.61 -5.07
N PRO A 28 25.97 10.77 -5.45
CA PRO A 28 25.20 11.91 -5.95
C PRO A 28 24.29 11.53 -7.14
N SER A 29 24.73 10.62 -8.00
CA SER A 29 23.93 10.09 -9.11
C SER A 29 22.68 9.34 -8.61
N ALA A 30 22.78 8.57 -7.54
CA ALA A 30 21.63 7.91 -6.92
C ALA A 30 20.66 8.93 -6.30
N VAL A 31 21.15 10.07 -5.78
CA VAL A 31 20.30 11.18 -5.31
C VAL A 31 19.49 11.75 -6.48
N TYR A 32 20.11 12.03 -7.63
CA TYR A 32 19.39 12.48 -8.82
C TYR A 32 18.37 11.45 -9.33
N ALA A 33 18.72 10.17 -9.33
CA ALA A 33 17.81 9.10 -9.77
C ALA A 33 16.60 8.91 -8.85
N ARG A 34 16.74 9.23 -7.56
CA ARG A 34 15.68 9.13 -6.55
C ARG A 34 14.86 10.43 -6.42
N ARG A 35 15.31 11.51 -7.04
CA ARG A 35 14.68 12.83 -6.96
C ARG A 35 13.29 12.79 -7.59
N ARG A 36 12.28 13.20 -6.83
CA ARG A 36 10.91 13.43 -7.31
C ARG A 36 10.62 14.94 -7.26
N GLY A 37 10.72 15.61 -8.41
CA GLY A 37 10.64 17.07 -8.46
C GLY A 37 11.79 17.70 -7.67
N ASP A 38 11.47 18.40 -6.58
CA ASP A 38 12.44 19.05 -5.67
C ASP A 38 12.67 18.28 -4.37
N THR A 39 12.09 17.08 -4.22
CA THR A 39 12.19 16.26 -3.01
C THR A 39 12.98 14.99 -3.26
N VAL A 40 13.83 14.60 -2.31
CA VAL A 40 14.51 13.31 -2.28
C VAL A 40 14.01 12.52 -1.08
N PRO A 41 13.21 11.45 -1.30
CA PRO A 41 12.75 10.61 -0.21
C PRO A 41 13.92 9.85 0.43
N THR A 42 13.80 9.63 1.73
CA THR A 42 14.70 8.79 2.52
C THR A 42 14.62 7.34 2.09
N ASN A 43 15.65 6.56 2.42
CA ASN A 43 15.64 5.13 2.13
C ASN A 43 14.50 4.39 2.87
N ALA A 44 14.06 4.91 4.02
CA ALA A 44 12.92 4.41 4.77
C ALA A 44 11.57 4.72 4.08
N GLU A 45 11.41 5.93 3.54
CA GLU A 45 10.23 6.28 2.73
C GLU A 45 10.16 5.45 1.45
N LEU A 46 11.30 5.30 0.76
CA LEU A 46 11.40 4.45 -0.43
C LEU A 46 11.10 2.97 -0.12
N SER A 47 11.56 2.46 1.03
CA SER A 47 11.27 1.07 1.42
C SER A 47 9.81 0.89 1.80
N ALA A 48 9.21 1.84 2.54
CA ALA A 48 7.79 1.82 2.88
C ALA A 48 6.90 1.86 1.64
N GLU A 49 7.20 2.73 0.68
CA GLU A 49 6.51 2.77 -0.61
C GLU A 49 6.66 1.46 -1.39
N ARG A 50 7.88 0.91 -1.45
CA ARG A 50 8.13 -0.38 -2.11
C ARG A 50 7.37 -1.51 -1.44
N THR A 51 7.31 -1.54 -0.11
CA THR A 51 6.53 -2.53 0.64
C THR A 51 5.03 -2.37 0.39
N ALA A 52 4.52 -1.14 0.32
CA ALA A 52 3.11 -0.88 -0.05
C ALA A 52 2.82 -1.37 -1.48
N TYR A 53 3.66 -1.00 -2.44
CA TYR A 53 3.56 -1.44 -3.83
C TYR A 53 3.60 -2.97 -3.98
N LEU A 54 4.53 -3.64 -3.29
CA LEU A 54 4.67 -5.11 -3.35
C LEU A 54 3.53 -5.84 -2.64
N LYS A 55 2.94 -5.26 -1.59
CA LYS A 55 1.73 -5.82 -0.95
C LYS A 55 0.55 -5.83 -1.92
N ASP A 56 0.43 -4.81 -2.75
CA ASP A 56 -0.69 -4.67 -3.69
C ASP A 56 -0.47 -5.43 -5.01
N ARG A 57 0.78 -5.53 -5.48
CA ARG A 57 1.19 -6.26 -6.71
C ARG A 57 2.03 -7.50 -6.41
N HIS A 58 1.58 -8.33 -5.48
CA HIS A 58 2.22 -9.63 -5.28
C HIS A 58 2.10 -10.46 -6.58
N PRO A 59 3.15 -11.15 -7.07
CA PRO A 59 3.10 -11.92 -8.32
C PRO A 59 2.02 -13.02 -8.33
N ASN A 60 1.65 -13.51 -7.14
CA ASN A 60 0.55 -14.46 -6.93
C ASN A 60 -0.76 -13.78 -6.48
N ALA A 61 -0.89 -12.46 -6.66
CA ALA A 61 -2.11 -11.76 -6.29
C ALA A 61 -3.24 -12.17 -7.24
N THR A 62 -4.27 -12.79 -6.70
CA THR A 62 -5.48 -13.11 -7.44
C THR A 62 -6.31 -11.85 -7.64
N TYR A 63 -6.62 -11.53 -8.89
CA TYR A 63 -7.47 -10.41 -9.27
C TYR A 63 -8.89 -10.91 -9.50
N PHE A 64 -9.86 -10.14 -9.01
CA PHE A 64 -11.27 -10.42 -9.17
C PHE A 64 -11.96 -9.21 -9.79
N GLU A 65 -12.84 -9.48 -10.75
CA GLU A 65 -13.72 -8.47 -11.34
C GLU A 65 -15.08 -8.55 -10.68
N PHE A 66 -15.52 -7.43 -10.12
CA PHE A 66 -16.83 -7.29 -9.48
C PHE A 66 -17.28 -5.84 -9.63
N GLU A 67 -18.56 -5.61 -9.95
CA GLU A 67 -19.12 -4.26 -10.21
C GLU A 67 -18.32 -3.44 -11.24
N GLY A 68 -17.81 -4.09 -12.30
CA GLY A 68 -17.02 -3.43 -13.35
C GLY A 68 -15.63 -2.95 -12.91
N LYS A 69 -15.19 -3.29 -11.70
CA LYS A 69 -13.84 -2.98 -11.19
C LYS A 69 -13.01 -4.25 -11.10
N ARG A 70 -11.77 -4.18 -11.59
CA ARG A 70 -10.76 -5.24 -11.44
C ARG A 70 -9.78 -4.87 -10.33
N MET A 71 -9.82 -5.58 -9.21
CA MET A 71 -8.92 -5.33 -8.08
C MET A 71 -8.33 -6.64 -7.53
N SER A 72 -7.20 -6.54 -6.82
CA SER A 72 -6.62 -7.71 -6.13
C SER A 72 -7.48 -8.09 -4.91
N LEU A 73 -7.38 -9.35 -4.46
CA LEU A 73 -8.09 -9.80 -3.26
C LEU A 73 -7.79 -8.94 -2.01
N LEU A 74 -6.56 -8.42 -1.88
CA LEU A 74 -6.19 -7.51 -0.80
C LEU A 74 -6.85 -6.14 -0.95
N ALA A 75 -6.90 -5.61 -2.17
CA ALA A 75 -7.60 -4.36 -2.44
C ALA A 75 -9.11 -4.50 -2.20
N TRP A 76 -9.72 -5.62 -2.61
CA TRP A 76 -11.11 -5.94 -2.29
C TRP A 76 -11.35 -6.10 -0.79
N SER A 77 -10.42 -6.72 -0.06
CA SER A 77 -10.46 -6.81 1.40
C SER A 77 -10.54 -5.43 2.06
N ARG A 78 -9.69 -4.49 1.61
CA ARG A 78 -9.72 -3.09 2.09
C ARG A 78 -11.00 -2.35 1.66
N HIS A 79 -11.45 -2.56 0.41
CA HIS A 79 -12.61 -1.87 -0.16
C HIS A 79 -13.93 -2.29 0.51
N LEU A 80 -14.09 -3.59 0.77
CA LEU A 80 -15.31 -4.17 1.35
C LEU A 80 -15.24 -4.28 2.88
N GLY A 81 -14.08 -4.01 3.48
CA GLY A 81 -13.82 -4.21 4.90
C GLY A 81 -13.93 -5.67 5.34
N ILE A 82 -13.69 -6.63 4.43
CA ILE A 82 -13.69 -8.07 4.73
C ILE A 82 -12.24 -8.48 4.96
N ASN A 83 -11.96 -9.25 6.02
CA ASN A 83 -10.60 -9.69 6.29
C ASN A 83 -10.06 -10.56 5.14
N TYR A 84 -8.87 -10.23 4.64
CA TYR A 84 -8.20 -10.96 3.55
C TYR A 84 -8.11 -12.47 3.82
N SER A 85 -7.78 -12.87 5.06
CA SER A 85 -7.69 -14.27 5.45
C SER A 85 -9.04 -14.98 5.34
N THR A 86 -10.14 -14.30 5.66
CA THR A 86 -11.50 -14.82 5.53
C THR A 86 -11.90 -15.00 4.06
N MET A 87 -11.55 -14.03 3.21
CA MET A 87 -11.81 -14.14 1.77
C MET A 87 -10.99 -15.29 1.16
N ARG A 88 -9.69 -15.36 1.50
CA ARG A 88 -8.79 -16.43 1.03
C ARG A 88 -9.24 -17.81 1.49
N TRP A 89 -9.60 -17.96 2.77
CA TRP A 89 -10.14 -19.20 3.30
C TRP A 89 -11.42 -19.62 2.57
N SER A 90 -12.32 -18.68 2.31
CA SER A 90 -13.58 -18.96 1.60
C SER A 90 -13.35 -19.41 0.16
N LEU A 91 -12.43 -18.75 -0.57
CA LEU A 91 -12.03 -19.16 -1.92
C LEU A 91 -11.41 -20.57 -1.93
N HIS A 92 -10.55 -20.88 -0.95
CA HIS A 92 -9.96 -22.21 -0.80
C HIS A 92 -11.01 -23.31 -0.55
N HIS A 93 -12.13 -22.97 0.07
CA HIS A 93 -13.26 -23.87 0.32
C HIS A 93 -14.28 -23.89 -0.84
N GLY A 94 -13.91 -23.38 -2.01
CA GLY A 94 -14.72 -23.43 -3.22
C GLY A 94 -15.89 -22.43 -3.26
N LYS A 95 -15.93 -21.43 -2.36
CA LYS A 95 -16.93 -20.37 -2.44
C LYS A 95 -16.57 -19.39 -3.55
N THR A 96 -17.58 -18.91 -4.27
CA THR A 96 -17.37 -17.89 -5.30
C THR A 96 -17.13 -16.52 -4.66
N PHE A 97 -16.46 -15.62 -5.40
CA PHE A 97 -16.21 -14.27 -4.94
C PHE A 97 -17.52 -13.53 -4.58
N GLU A 98 -18.56 -13.70 -5.39
CA GLU A 98 -19.91 -13.15 -5.16
C GLU A 98 -20.54 -13.63 -3.84
N GLN A 99 -20.37 -14.90 -3.48
CA GLN A 99 -20.88 -15.45 -2.21
C GLN A 99 -20.13 -14.87 -1.00
N ILE A 100 -18.86 -14.52 -1.17
CA ILE A 100 -18.03 -13.94 -0.10
C ILE A 100 -18.47 -12.51 0.16
N VAL A 101 -18.65 -11.71 -0.90
CA VAL A 101 -19.08 -10.31 -0.79
C VAL A 101 -20.56 -10.21 -0.37
N GLY A 102 -21.41 -11.11 -0.85
CA GLY A 102 -22.85 -11.12 -0.55
C GLY A 102 -23.23 -11.57 0.87
N ARG A 103 -22.34 -12.27 1.60
CA ARG A 103 -22.66 -12.81 2.94
C ARG A 103 -22.91 -11.75 4.00
N ARG A 104 -22.40 -10.52 3.83
CA ARG A 104 -22.55 -9.44 4.82
C ARG A 104 -23.97 -8.85 4.86
N ALA A 105 -24.79 -9.04 3.82
CA ALA A 105 -26.19 -8.61 3.84
C ALA A 105 -27.05 -9.40 4.85
N ARG A 106 -26.60 -10.56 5.34
CA ARG A 106 -27.38 -11.43 6.25
C ARG A 106 -26.87 -11.54 7.68
N SER A 107 -25.69 -10.99 7.99
CA SER A 107 -25.11 -11.05 9.35
C SER A 107 -25.12 -9.71 10.09
N GLY A 108 -25.86 -8.72 9.58
CA GLY A 108 -26.09 -7.42 10.24
C GLY A 108 -27.44 -7.29 10.94
N ALA A 109 -28.27 -8.34 10.97
CA ALA A 109 -29.51 -8.37 11.75
C ALA A 109 -29.37 -9.48 12.81
N VAL A 110 -29.67 -9.15 14.08
CA VAL A 110 -29.46 -9.92 15.33
C VAL A 110 -28.04 -9.68 15.90
N SER A 111 -27.82 -8.92 16.98
CA SER A 111 -28.57 -8.89 18.26
C SER A 111 -28.63 -7.49 18.87
N GLY A 112 -29.78 -6.84 18.79
CA GLY A 112 -30.33 -6.07 19.90
C GLY A 112 -31.38 -6.95 20.55
N ALA A 113 -31.00 -7.66 21.63
CA ALA A 113 -31.93 -8.39 22.46
C ALA A 113 -31.63 -8.04 23.92
N THR A 114 -32.50 -7.18 24.43
CA THR A 114 -32.76 -6.89 25.84
C THR A 114 -32.62 -8.15 26.70
N LEU A 115 -31.79 -8.09 27.74
CA LEU A 115 -31.92 -8.94 28.92
C LEU A 115 -32.27 -8.01 30.08
N CYS A 116 -33.56 -7.95 30.39
CA CYS A 116 -34.03 -7.63 31.73
C CYS A 116 -33.72 -8.83 32.64
N GLY A 117 -33.21 -8.53 33.82
CA GLY A 117 -33.06 -9.43 34.96
C GLY A 117 -32.85 -8.59 36.19
#